data_AF-A0A1Y2HUU9-F1
#
_entry.id   AF-A0A1Y2HUU9-F1
#
_cell.length_a   1.000
_cell.length_b   1.000
_cell.length_c   1.000
_cell.angle_alpha   90.00
_cell.angle_beta   90.00
_cell.angle_gamma   90.00
#
_symmetry.space_group_name_H-M   'P 1'
#
loop_
_entity.id
_entity.type
_entity.pdbx_description
1 polymer ?
#
loop_
_entity_poly.entity_id
_entity_poly.type
_entity_poly.pdbx_seq_one_letter_code
_entity_poly.pdbx_strand_id
1 'polypeptide(L)'
;MFAPLVLIALLLVILPTTAAPSSADATLQRRFIVPSCFPDVPGADLPYAFDAGQTPARDSRDCAVRAWQARKPGAVWRDDLNMCYFKAFPQNGATAYHRRYPADRALGAFDIPGYDERSFKTRDEAHRAGCTVYVENGGRVWCKKFPRCDNCRLIFPRLDFVGCDQ
;
A
#
# COMPACT_ATOMS: atom_id res chain seq x y z
N MET A 1 -21.38 -8.91 -74.10
CA MET A 1 -22.71 -9.05 -73.45
C MET A 1 -22.64 -8.33 -72.11
N PHE A 2 -23.65 -7.49 -71.88
CA PHE A 2 -24.15 -6.81 -70.67
C PHE A 2 -23.75 -7.48 -69.33
N ALA A 3 -23.66 -6.84 -68.18
CA ALA A 3 -23.76 -5.48 -67.66
C ALA A 3 -23.49 -5.61 -66.13
N PRO A 4 -23.07 -4.54 -65.45
CA PRO A 4 -22.61 -4.56 -64.05
C PRO A 4 -23.77 -4.52 -63.05
N LEU A 5 -23.61 -5.11 -61.87
CA LEU A 5 -24.48 -4.93 -60.69
C LEU A 5 -23.58 -4.91 -59.45
N VAL A 6 -23.09 -3.74 -59.03
CA VAL A 6 -23.76 -2.76 -58.16
C VAL A 6 -24.06 -3.33 -56.78
N LEU A 7 -23.20 -2.92 -55.84
CA LEU A 7 -23.47 -2.54 -54.45
C LEU A 7 -24.92 -2.77 -53.98
N ILE A 8 -25.10 -3.70 -53.05
CA ILE A 8 -26.11 -3.55 -52.00
C ILE A 8 -25.34 -3.38 -50.71
N ALA A 9 -25.25 -2.12 -50.30
CA ALA A 9 -25.00 -1.75 -48.92
C ALA A 9 -26.12 -2.34 -48.06
N LEU A 10 -25.79 -3.23 -47.15
CA LEU A 10 -26.56 -3.37 -45.93
C LEU A 10 -25.59 -3.40 -44.76
N LEU A 11 -25.56 -2.25 -44.08
CA LEU A 11 -25.03 -2.07 -42.75
C LEU A 11 -25.45 -3.23 -41.84
N LEU A 12 -24.54 -4.15 -41.56
CA LEU A 12 -24.55 -4.89 -40.30
C LEU A 12 -23.46 -4.29 -39.44
N VAL A 13 -23.89 -3.21 -38.78
CA VAL A 13 -23.40 -2.68 -37.52
C VAL A 13 -22.23 -3.48 -36.96
N ILE A 14 -21.04 -2.94 -37.21
CA ILE A 14 -19.88 -3.12 -36.36
C ILE A 14 -20.33 -2.66 -34.98
N LEU A 15 -20.71 -3.60 -34.10
CA LEU A 15 -20.84 -3.32 -32.68
C LEU A 15 -19.40 -3.34 -32.13
N PRO A 16 -18.78 -2.18 -31.83
CA PRO A 16 -17.70 -2.19 -30.88
C PRO A 16 -18.28 -2.70 -29.56
N THR A 17 -17.74 -3.82 -29.12
CA THR A 17 -17.52 -4.20 -27.73
C THR A 17 -17.73 -3.03 -26.76
N THR A 18 -18.96 -2.83 -26.30
CA THR A 18 -19.22 -2.21 -25.02
C THR A 18 -19.59 -3.34 -24.08
N ALA A 19 -18.58 -4.15 -23.73
CA ALA A 19 -18.59 -4.77 -22.42
C ALA A 19 -18.57 -3.58 -21.45
N ALA A 20 -19.75 -3.11 -21.08
CA ALA A 20 -19.91 -2.21 -19.96
C ALA A 20 -19.21 -2.88 -18.79
N PRO A 21 -18.25 -2.23 -18.12
CA PRO A 21 -17.74 -2.75 -16.86
C PRO A 21 -18.94 -2.82 -15.92
N SER A 22 -19.47 -4.04 -15.81
CA SER A 22 -20.57 -4.37 -14.90
C SER A 22 -20.14 -3.93 -13.51
N SER A 23 -21.04 -3.19 -12.88
CA SER A 23 -20.94 -2.47 -11.63
C SER A 23 -20.76 -3.38 -10.40
N ALA A 24 -19.82 -4.33 -10.47
CA ALA A 24 -19.40 -5.17 -9.36
C ALA A 24 -18.37 -4.48 -8.46
N ASP A 25 -17.65 -3.46 -8.97
CA ASP A 25 -16.65 -2.72 -8.20
C ASP A 25 -17.24 -1.71 -7.20
N ALA A 26 -18.45 -1.19 -7.47
CA ALA A 26 -19.05 -0.14 -6.63
C ALA A 26 -19.58 -0.67 -5.28
N THR A 27 -19.93 -1.96 -5.20
CA THR A 27 -20.52 -2.54 -3.99
C THR A 27 -19.46 -3.13 -3.05
N LEU A 28 -18.28 -3.52 -3.58
CA LEU A 28 -17.14 -4.02 -2.79
C LEU A 28 -16.38 -2.90 -2.06
N GLN A 29 -16.36 -1.67 -2.59
CA GLN A 29 -15.68 -0.54 -1.96
C GLN A 29 -16.36 -0.03 -0.68
N ARG A 30 -17.66 -0.33 -0.47
CA ARG A 30 -18.47 0.31 0.59
C ARG A 30 -18.31 -0.29 2.00
N ARG A 31 -17.40 -1.26 2.21
CA ARG A 31 -17.11 -1.86 3.53
C ARG A 31 -15.63 -1.91 3.92
N PHE A 32 -14.74 -1.12 3.31
CA PHE A 32 -13.38 -0.98 3.85
C PHE A 32 -13.33 -0.04 5.07
N ILE A 33 -14.15 -0.22 6.10
CA ILE A 33 -13.92 0.42 7.41
C ILE A 33 -12.76 -0.31 8.08
N VAL A 34 -11.56 -0.23 7.52
CA VAL A 34 -10.43 -0.96 8.09
C VAL A 34 -9.18 -0.08 8.18
N PRO A 35 -9.24 1.10 8.87
CA PRO A 35 -8.02 1.79 9.30
C PRO A 35 -7.07 0.86 10.05
N SER A 36 -7.60 -0.19 10.68
CA SER A 36 -6.84 -1.22 11.39
C SER A 36 -5.93 -2.06 10.47
N CYS A 37 -6.28 -2.26 9.19
CA CYS A 37 -5.49 -3.05 8.25
C CYS A 37 -4.38 -2.26 7.56
N PHE A 38 -4.43 -0.93 7.66
CA PHE A 38 -3.51 -0.05 6.97
C PHE A 38 -2.83 0.90 7.96
N PRO A 39 -2.05 0.39 8.94
CA PRO A 39 -1.23 1.24 9.79
C PRO A 39 -0.40 2.19 8.95
N ASP A 40 -0.33 3.43 9.39
CA ASP A 40 0.36 4.47 8.67
C ASP A 40 1.21 5.34 9.59
N VAL A 41 2.16 6.03 8.98
CA VAL A 41 3.00 7.04 9.60
C VAL A 41 2.78 8.34 8.80
N PRO A 42 1.97 9.28 9.34
CA PRO A 42 1.77 10.57 8.69
C PRO A 42 3.08 11.37 8.71
N GLY A 43 3.31 12.16 7.67
CA GLY A 43 4.49 13.01 7.59
C GLY A 43 5.78 12.27 7.20
N ALA A 44 5.69 11.03 6.70
CA ALA A 44 6.83 10.17 6.41
C ALA A 44 6.86 9.73 4.93
N ASP A 45 8.07 9.70 4.37
CA ASP A 45 8.36 9.24 3.00
C ASP A 45 9.56 8.27 2.99
N LEU A 46 9.70 7.54 1.90
CA LEU A 46 10.83 6.68 1.54
C LEU A 46 11.21 6.98 0.08
N PRO A 47 11.74 8.17 -0.25
CA PRO A 47 11.95 8.57 -1.64
C PRO A 47 12.93 7.62 -2.34
N TYR A 48 12.52 7.07 -3.48
CA TYR A 48 13.26 6.12 -4.33
C TYR A 48 13.67 4.78 -3.68
N ALA A 49 13.45 4.62 -2.38
CA ALA A 49 13.79 3.42 -1.67
C ALA A 49 12.71 2.35 -1.87
N PHE A 50 13.15 1.14 -2.22
CA PHE A 50 12.30 -0.05 -2.37
C PHE A 50 11.17 0.11 -3.39
N ASP A 51 11.31 1.00 -4.37
CA ASP A 51 10.26 1.27 -5.36
C ASP A 51 9.88 0.00 -6.13
N ALA A 52 8.58 -0.28 -6.17
CA ALA A 52 8.01 -1.49 -6.74
C ALA A 52 6.84 -1.19 -7.69
N GLY A 53 6.85 0.00 -8.28
CA GLY A 53 5.80 0.54 -9.13
C GLY A 53 5.06 1.71 -8.47
N GLN A 54 4.18 2.34 -9.25
CA GLN A 54 3.39 3.48 -8.81
C GLN A 54 2.04 3.51 -9.53
N THR A 55 1.06 4.18 -8.94
CA THR A 55 -0.27 4.35 -9.52
C THR A 55 -0.90 5.65 -9.01
N PRO A 56 -1.73 6.33 -9.81
CA PRO A 56 -2.55 7.41 -9.28
C PRO A 56 -3.46 6.89 -8.17
N ALA A 57 -3.62 7.68 -7.11
CA ALA A 57 -4.63 7.44 -6.08
C ALA A 57 -5.30 8.77 -5.73
N ARG A 58 -6.48 8.72 -5.10
CA ARG A 58 -7.21 9.95 -4.72
C ARG A 58 -6.87 10.44 -3.32
N ASP A 59 -6.52 9.51 -2.45
CA ASP A 59 -6.18 9.75 -1.05
C ASP A 59 -5.33 8.58 -0.52
N SER A 60 -4.91 8.68 0.74
CA SER A 60 -4.11 7.62 1.36
C SER A 60 -4.84 6.29 1.49
N ARG A 61 -6.18 6.28 1.60
CA ARG A 61 -6.95 5.04 1.72
C ARG A 61 -7.04 4.31 0.39
N ASP A 62 -7.24 5.03 -0.70
CA ASP A 62 -7.15 4.49 -2.06
C ASP A 62 -5.74 3.92 -2.34
N CYS A 63 -4.68 4.65 -1.93
CA CYS A 63 -3.31 4.15 -2.01
C CYS A 63 -3.11 2.85 -1.22
N ALA A 64 -3.63 2.76 0.00
CA ALA A 64 -3.55 1.56 0.83
C ALA A 64 -4.21 0.34 0.18
N VAL A 65 -5.42 0.52 -0.38
CA VAL A 65 -6.16 -0.54 -1.08
C VAL A 65 -5.39 -1.00 -2.32
N ARG A 66 -4.86 -0.08 -3.11
CA ARG A 66 -4.08 -0.40 -4.32
C ARG A 66 -2.80 -1.15 -3.99
N ALA A 67 -2.08 -0.73 -2.95
CA ALA A 67 -0.88 -1.42 -2.50
C ALA A 67 -1.18 -2.83 -2.00
N TRP A 68 -2.28 -3.02 -1.28
CA TRP A 68 -2.76 -4.34 -0.87
C TRP A 68 -3.12 -5.23 -2.07
N GLN A 69 -3.87 -4.71 -3.05
CA GLN A 69 -4.21 -5.44 -4.28
C GLN A 69 -2.94 -5.83 -5.06
N ALA A 70 -1.94 -4.95 -5.10
CA ALA A 70 -0.64 -5.21 -5.69
C ALA A 70 0.28 -6.13 -4.83
N ARG A 71 -0.20 -6.59 -3.67
CA ARG A 71 0.51 -7.45 -2.72
C ARG A 71 1.83 -6.83 -2.25
N LYS A 72 1.83 -5.53 -1.98
CA LYS A 72 3.01 -4.76 -1.57
C LYS A 72 2.98 -4.50 -0.06
N PRO A 73 4.06 -4.82 0.68
CA PRO A 73 4.11 -4.68 2.14
C PRO A 73 4.22 -3.21 2.61
N GLY A 74 4.47 -2.27 1.70
CA GLY A 74 4.41 -0.85 1.99
C GLY A 74 3.99 -0.01 0.79
N ALA A 75 3.59 1.23 1.09
CA ALA A 75 3.31 2.24 0.09
C ALA A 75 3.57 3.63 0.66
N VAL A 76 3.85 4.62 -0.19
CA VAL A 76 3.80 6.04 0.20
C VAL A 76 2.73 6.73 -0.64
N TRP A 77 1.78 7.37 0.04
CA TRP A 77 0.88 8.33 -0.59
C TRP A 77 1.51 9.71 -0.61
N ARG A 78 1.62 10.31 -1.79
CA ARG A 78 2.09 11.68 -2.05
C ARG A 78 0.89 12.54 -2.42
N ASP A 79 0.40 13.33 -1.47
CA ASP A 79 -0.77 14.20 -1.64
C ASP A 79 -0.50 15.30 -2.67
N ASP A 80 0.73 15.83 -2.67
CA ASP A 80 1.20 16.86 -3.60
C ASP A 80 1.24 16.38 -5.07
N LEU A 81 1.41 15.08 -5.29
CA LEU A 81 1.51 14.49 -6.63
C LEU A 81 0.25 13.71 -7.04
N ASN A 82 -0.68 13.51 -6.12
CA ASN A 82 -1.77 12.55 -6.25
C ASN A 82 -1.30 11.13 -6.67
N MET A 83 -0.17 10.68 -6.12
CA MET A 83 0.48 9.42 -6.50
C MET A 83 0.72 8.49 -5.32
N CYS A 84 0.48 7.21 -5.55
CA CYS A 84 0.82 6.12 -4.65
C CYS A 84 2.06 5.37 -5.15
N TYR A 85 3.10 5.31 -4.33
CA TYR A 85 4.37 4.65 -4.63
C TYR A 85 4.48 3.34 -3.85
N PHE A 86 4.51 2.22 -4.54
CA PHE A 86 4.58 0.91 -3.90
C PHE A 86 5.98 0.58 -3.43
N LYS A 87 6.07 -0.10 -2.28
CA LYS A 87 7.33 -0.48 -1.63
C LYS A 87 7.45 -2.00 -1.51
N ALA A 88 8.57 -2.56 -1.94
CA ALA A 88 8.92 -3.97 -1.78
C ALA A 88 10.06 -4.12 -0.78
N PHE A 89 9.69 -4.24 0.50
CA PHE A 89 10.66 -4.43 1.58
C PHE A 89 11.28 -5.84 1.56
N PRO A 90 12.59 -5.97 1.86
CA PRO A 90 13.27 -7.26 1.98
C PRO A 90 12.59 -8.18 3.01
N GLN A 91 12.36 -9.44 2.62
CA GLN A 91 11.87 -10.50 3.50
C GLN A 91 13.07 -11.28 4.04
N ASN A 92 13.62 -10.89 5.19
CA ASN A 92 14.87 -11.42 5.73
C ASN A 92 14.69 -12.11 7.10
N GLY A 93 13.48 -12.55 7.43
CA GLY A 93 13.17 -13.18 8.72
C GLY A 93 13.00 -12.19 9.89
N ALA A 94 13.21 -10.90 9.66
CA ALA A 94 12.85 -9.87 10.62
C ALA A 94 11.34 -9.73 10.74
N THR A 95 10.84 -9.22 11.87
CA THR A 95 9.41 -8.89 12.04
C THR A 95 9.25 -7.40 12.29
N ALA A 96 8.49 -6.74 11.43
CA ALA A 96 8.17 -5.32 11.55
C ALA A 96 6.91 -5.10 12.39
N TYR A 97 6.91 -4.05 13.20
CA TYR A 97 5.81 -3.66 14.07
C TYR A 97 5.52 -2.17 13.95
N HIS A 98 4.23 -1.83 14.10
CA HIS A 98 3.74 -0.47 14.31
C HIS A 98 3.22 -0.37 15.74
N ARG A 99 3.68 0.65 16.46
CA ARG A 99 3.27 0.92 17.82
C ARG A 99 1.82 1.39 17.85
N ARG A 100 0.94 0.58 18.44
CA ARG A 100 -0.46 0.92 18.74
C ARG A 100 -0.71 0.66 20.23
N TYR A 101 -1.39 1.57 20.92
CA TYR A 101 -1.84 1.30 22.28
C TYR A 101 -3.18 0.54 22.23
N PRO A 102 -3.41 -0.52 23.01
CA PRO A 102 -2.56 -1.06 24.10
C PRO A 102 -1.57 -2.16 23.67
N ALA A 103 -1.58 -2.60 22.41
CA ALA A 103 -0.71 -3.68 21.92
C ALA A 103 -0.16 -3.37 20.53
N ASP A 104 1.12 -3.69 20.35
CA ASP A 104 1.80 -3.51 19.07
C ASP A 104 1.16 -4.33 17.97
N ARG A 105 1.16 -3.75 16.78
CA ARG A 105 0.65 -4.41 15.59
C ARG A 105 1.81 -4.91 14.75
N ALA A 106 1.90 -6.23 14.60
CA ALA A 106 2.77 -6.83 13.59
C ALA A 106 2.34 -6.36 12.19
N LEU A 107 3.30 -5.93 11.37
CA LEU A 107 3.10 -5.49 10.00
C LEU A 107 3.41 -6.60 9.00
N GLY A 108 4.36 -7.47 9.34
CA GLY A 108 4.78 -8.61 8.51
C GLY A 108 6.23 -9.00 8.75
N ALA A 109 6.68 -10.02 8.00
CA ALA A 109 8.02 -10.60 8.11
C ALA A 109 9.06 -9.90 7.21
N PHE A 110 9.22 -8.59 7.39
CA PHE A 110 10.13 -7.78 6.58
C PHE A 110 10.97 -6.82 7.42
N ASP A 111 12.04 -6.32 6.79
CA ASP A 111 12.88 -5.25 7.32
C ASP A 111 12.85 -4.02 6.41
N ILE A 112 13.23 -2.87 6.97
CA ILE A 112 13.39 -1.60 6.25
C ILE A 112 14.82 -1.11 6.52
N PRO A 113 15.82 -1.66 5.80
CA PRO A 113 17.23 -1.33 6.04
C PRO A 113 17.55 0.11 5.65
N GLY A 114 18.53 0.72 6.31
CA GLY A 114 18.98 2.10 6.04
C GLY A 114 18.19 3.18 6.78
N TYR A 115 17.21 2.80 7.60
CA TYR A 115 16.37 3.72 8.39
C TYR A 115 16.43 3.46 9.90
N ASP A 116 17.44 2.73 10.37
CA ASP A 116 17.65 2.45 11.79
C ASP A 116 18.18 3.70 12.52
N GLU A 117 17.42 4.23 13.47
CA GLU A 117 17.90 5.35 14.31
C GLU A 117 18.70 4.81 15.50
N ARG A 118 18.12 3.85 16.22
CA ARG A 118 18.63 3.29 17.48
C ARG A 118 18.15 1.86 17.64
N SER A 119 18.89 1.06 18.44
CA SER A 119 18.47 -0.28 18.81
C SER A 119 18.34 -0.46 20.32
N PHE A 120 17.39 -1.30 20.71
CA PHE A 120 17.02 -1.62 22.08
C PHE A 120 17.05 -3.12 22.32
N LYS A 121 17.12 -3.54 23.58
CA LYS A 121 17.08 -4.95 23.96
C LYS A 121 15.65 -5.49 24.00
N THR A 122 14.67 -4.63 24.30
CA THR A 122 13.26 -5.01 24.46
C THR A 122 12.32 -4.03 23.76
N ARG A 123 11.07 -4.47 23.52
CA ARG A 123 10.01 -3.60 22.98
C ARG A 123 9.68 -2.45 23.92
N ASP A 124 9.62 -2.72 25.23
CA ASP A 124 9.30 -1.71 26.24
C ASP A 124 10.30 -0.54 26.26
N GLU A 125 11.58 -0.82 26.02
CA GLU A 125 12.59 0.22 25.84
C GLU A 125 12.32 1.07 24.60
N ALA A 126 12.03 0.43 23.46
CA ALA A 126 11.70 1.12 22.21
C ALA A 126 10.41 1.96 22.33
N HIS A 127 9.40 1.47 23.05
CA HIS A 127 8.15 2.19 23.32
C HIS A 127 8.37 3.43 24.18
N ARG A 128 9.14 3.30 25.25
CA ARG A 128 9.51 4.44 26.11
C ARG A 128 10.31 5.48 25.33
N ALA A 129 11.12 5.06 24.37
CA ALA A 129 11.86 5.94 23.47
C ALA A 129 11.01 6.61 22.37
N GLY A 130 9.72 6.27 22.25
CA GLY A 130 8.81 6.91 21.30
C GLY A 130 8.75 6.26 19.92
N CYS A 131 9.30 5.06 19.72
CA CYS A 131 9.34 4.42 18.41
C CYS A 131 7.94 4.16 17.83
N THR A 132 7.65 4.72 16.65
CA THR A 132 6.38 4.48 15.94
C THR A 132 6.44 3.18 15.13
N VAL A 133 7.54 2.95 14.41
CA VAL A 133 7.79 1.72 13.66
C VAL A 133 9.11 1.16 14.14
N TYR A 134 9.15 -0.15 14.36
CA TYR A 134 10.37 -0.83 14.75
C TYR A 134 10.41 -2.25 14.17
N VAL A 135 11.61 -2.81 14.06
CA VAL A 135 11.85 -4.14 13.52
C VAL A 135 12.59 -4.98 14.54
N GLU A 136 12.10 -6.19 14.77
CA GLU A 136 12.82 -7.19 15.55
C GLU A 136 13.69 -8.04 14.62
N ASN A 137 15.00 -7.99 14.85
CA ASN A 137 15.97 -8.74 14.07
C ASN A 137 17.20 -9.07 14.94
N GLY A 138 17.63 -10.34 14.92
CA GLY A 138 18.82 -10.79 15.65
C GLY A 138 18.76 -10.57 17.16
N GLY A 139 17.58 -10.69 17.78
CA GLY A 139 17.40 -10.47 19.23
C GLY A 139 17.47 -9.02 19.68
N ARG A 140 17.39 -8.06 18.74
CA ARG A 140 17.33 -6.62 19.02
C ARG A 140 16.09 -5.99 18.40
N VAL A 141 15.67 -4.87 18.98
CA VAL A 141 14.57 -4.04 18.49
C VAL A 141 15.14 -2.78 17.85
N TRP A 142 14.98 -2.62 16.54
CA TRP A 142 15.51 -1.52 15.76
C TRP A 142 14.43 -0.49 15.47
N CYS A 143 14.57 0.70 16.06
CA CYS A 143 13.65 1.82 15.88
C CYS A 143 13.88 2.48 14.52
N LYS A 144 12.82 2.62 13.73
CA LYS A 144 12.91 3.22 12.40
C LYS A 144 12.61 4.72 12.45
N LYS A 145 13.44 5.50 11.76
CA LYS A 145 13.22 6.94 11.53
C LYS A 145 13.18 7.20 10.05
N PHE A 146 12.01 7.65 9.58
CA PHE A 146 11.80 7.95 8.18
C PHE A 146 12.02 9.44 7.89
N PRO A 147 12.49 9.79 6.68
CA PRO A 147 12.51 11.15 6.19
C PRO A 147 11.15 11.82 6.35
N ARG A 148 11.18 13.06 6.84
CA ARG A 148 9.98 13.88 6.98
C ARG A 148 9.52 14.35 5.60
N CYS A 149 8.21 14.32 5.40
CA CYS A 149 7.54 14.94 4.26
C CYS A 149 6.13 15.35 4.67
N ASP A 150 5.83 16.65 4.63
CA ASP A 150 4.56 17.19 5.16
C ASP A 150 3.33 16.77 4.33
N ASN A 151 3.51 16.40 3.05
CA ASN A 151 2.46 15.95 2.14
C ASN A 151 2.49 14.43 1.88
N CYS A 152 3.11 13.67 2.79
CA CYS A 152 3.30 12.23 2.62
C CYS A 152 2.65 11.42 3.75
N ARG A 153 2.27 10.19 3.41
CA ARG A 153 1.89 9.17 4.38
C ARG A 153 2.50 7.83 3.99
N LEU A 154 3.35 7.28 4.85
CA LEU A 154 3.89 5.93 4.70
C LEU A 154 2.86 4.94 5.26
N ILE A 155 2.49 3.96 4.45
CA ILE A 155 1.40 3.02 4.72
C ILE A 155 2.00 1.61 4.72
N PHE A 156 1.55 0.78 5.66
CA PHE A 156 1.95 -0.62 5.79
C PHE A 156 0.72 -1.54 5.68
N PRO A 157 0.31 -1.93 4.46
CA PRO A 157 -0.84 -2.80 4.29
C PRO A 157 -0.60 -4.18 4.90
N ARG A 158 -1.49 -4.61 5.80
CA ARG A 158 -1.55 -6.00 6.26
C ARG A 158 -1.99 -6.91 5.12
N LEU A 159 -1.13 -7.80 4.67
CA LEU A 159 -1.44 -8.70 3.54
C LEU A 159 -2.22 -9.96 3.95
N ASP A 160 -2.24 -10.27 5.24
CA ASP A 160 -2.78 -11.48 5.87
C ASP A 160 -4.02 -11.22 6.77
N PHE A 161 -4.42 -9.95 6.94
CA PHE A 161 -5.62 -9.51 7.67
C PHE A 161 -5.74 -9.91 9.16
N VAL A 162 -4.74 -10.58 9.75
CA VAL A 162 -4.83 -11.01 11.15
C VAL A 162 -4.80 -9.80 12.10
N GLY A 163 -5.84 -9.65 12.92
CA GLY A 163 -5.95 -8.54 13.88
C GLY A 163 -6.39 -7.21 13.25
N CYS A 164 -7.02 -7.26 12.07
CA CYS A 164 -7.83 -6.16 11.57
C CYS A 164 -9.24 -6.21 12.16
N ASP A 165 -9.63 -5.16 12.87
CA ASP A 165 -10.99 -4.97 13.38
C ASP A 165 -11.97 -4.89 12.17
N GLN A 166 -13.06 -5.68 12.17
CA GLN A 166 -14.15 -5.62 11.17
C GLN A 166 -15.18 -4.54 11.50
#